data_AF-A0A3N5ZYU9-F1
#
_entry.id   AF-A0A3N5ZYU9-F1
#
_cell.length_a   1.000
_cell.length_b   1.000
_cell.length_c   1.000
_cell.angle_alpha   90.00
_cell.angle_beta   90.00
_cell.angle_gamma   90.00
#
_symmetry.space_group_name_H-M   'P 1'
#
loop_
_entity.id
_entity.type
_entity.pdbx_description
1 polymer ?
#
loop_
_entity_poly.entity_id
_entity_poly.type
_entity_poly.pdbx_seq_one_letter_code
_entity_poly.pdbx_strand_id
1 'polypeptide(L)'
;NPLWDKAAGKIQWHRFEASVPDPVQHKLLHRFLSFFPVLSPLNLLNDLRRREEKSGRRLLISLLQVHGESARADIWKRLEYLLEEELEPDWEYTRDLVGVLASIPPPDSTAPAEEVRLLTRFAALPVPLPAFRELVRYATQIKVEQATELLMKLLEPPAPAAARRKAALQSEPGLQWSLAFEQILTRLALSEAASVRRLILKYCVDEYGSTGISTAPLAGLGTRDLATEPDTVARLLRLLTVHLPSRWISWIRKPADYPLLDLVKALSGTSSAQVRSVLALTARRFPTRSFGVAAATALGGKPQSVLSGEKAVPAAGGAGAAALGSDILLLEGELHSFNLPTLIQHLEAAAATGILELLNSAELLEGKATFVRGQLFHCQAGLLRGKEALYALLEKPVFGRFRLIGAAANEQVLSSPEGQPAGPLPVVPTLLEGMKRYDEYQQLRLLVPDDTVLTPTGERPGRPEGEDDSEFVRQVWAEVVFGKTAAQCEASIATDPYRIRRLLAYWLADGVLREVSSANIRRPQAEKPATDARKTE
;
A
#
# COMPACT_ATOMS: atom_id res chain seq x y z
N ASN A 1 4.35 12.90 -37.11
CA ASN A 1 4.26 14.20 -37.83
C ASN A 1 5.32 15.06 -37.18
N PRO A 2 6.41 15.38 -37.88
CA PRO A 2 7.71 15.75 -37.29
C PRO A 2 7.67 17.01 -36.41
N LEU A 3 6.65 17.86 -36.56
CA LEU A 3 6.42 19.01 -35.68
C LEU A 3 5.90 18.59 -34.29
N TRP A 4 4.96 17.66 -34.23
CA TRP A 4 4.38 17.18 -32.98
C TRP A 4 5.36 16.32 -32.18
N ASP A 5 6.23 15.58 -32.88
CA ASP A 5 7.28 14.77 -32.24
C ASP A 5 8.33 15.69 -31.57
N LYS A 6 8.68 16.81 -32.22
CA LYS A 6 9.54 17.86 -31.61
C LYS A 6 8.85 18.59 -30.45
N ALA A 7 7.54 18.79 -30.52
CA ALA A 7 6.77 19.42 -29.44
C ALA A 7 6.67 18.50 -28.22
N ALA A 8 6.47 17.20 -28.43
CA ALA A 8 6.45 16.21 -27.36
C ALA A 8 7.78 16.16 -26.58
N GLY A 9 8.92 16.28 -27.28
CA GLY A 9 10.24 16.36 -26.64
C GLY A 9 10.47 17.61 -25.77
N LYS A 10 9.58 18.61 -25.82
CA LYS A 10 9.61 19.81 -24.96
C LYS A 10 8.63 19.73 -23.79
N ILE A 11 7.88 18.63 -23.65
CA ILE A 11 6.94 18.44 -22.55
C ILE A 11 7.72 18.36 -21.24
N GLN A 12 7.33 19.22 -20.30
CA GLN A 12 7.89 19.27 -18.96
C GLN A 12 7.13 18.26 -18.07
N TRP A 13 7.54 17.00 -18.14
CA TRP A 13 6.84 15.89 -17.47
C TRP A 13 6.65 16.05 -15.97
N HIS A 14 7.56 16.74 -15.28
CA HIS A 14 7.42 17.07 -13.86
C HIS A 14 6.11 17.82 -13.53
N ARG A 15 5.55 18.57 -14.49
CA ARG A 15 4.26 19.28 -14.32
C ARG A 15 3.05 18.34 -14.31
N PHE A 16 3.21 17.12 -14.82
CA PHE A 16 2.16 16.11 -14.92
C PHE A 16 2.34 14.97 -13.92
N GLU A 17 3.45 14.95 -13.16
CA GLU A 17 3.73 13.91 -12.16
C GLU A 17 2.61 13.80 -11.12
N ALA A 18 2.01 14.92 -10.72
CA ALA A 18 0.87 14.94 -9.80
C ALA A 18 -0.46 14.48 -10.45
N SER A 19 -0.58 14.58 -11.78
CA SER A 19 -1.78 14.19 -12.55
C SER A 19 -1.80 12.71 -12.93
N VAL A 20 -0.62 12.10 -13.05
CA VAL A 20 -0.42 10.69 -13.39
C VAL A 20 -1.09 9.71 -12.41
N PRO A 21 -1.08 9.92 -11.08
CA PRO A 21 -1.74 9.00 -10.15
C PRO A 21 -3.21 9.35 -9.85
N ASP A 22 -3.75 10.46 -10.38
CA ASP A 22 -5.12 10.93 -10.13
C ASP A 22 -6.12 10.36 -11.16
N PRO A 23 -7.01 9.41 -10.79
CA PRO A 23 -7.98 8.81 -11.70
C PRO A 23 -8.95 9.82 -12.33
N VAL A 24 -9.20 10.95 -11.68
CA VAL A 24 -10.05 12.02 -12.20
C VAL A 24 -9.35 12.73 -13.35
N GLN A 25 -8.04 12.95 -13.21
CA GLN A 25 -7.21 13.58 -14.25
C GLN A 25 -6.77 12.62 -15.35
N HIS A 26 -6.84 11.30 -15.14
CA HIS A 26 -6.52 10.29 -16.15
C HIS A 26 -7.28 10.52 -17.45
N LYS A 27 -8.55 10.92 -17.43
CA LYS A 27 -9.31 11.17 -18.66
C LYS A 27 -8.76 12.33 -19.49
N LEU A 28 -8.37 13.42 -18.83
CA LEU A 28 -7.78 14.59 -19.49
C LEU A 28 -6.37 14.28 -19.97
N LEU A 29 -5.58 13.61 -19.14
CA LEU A 29 -4.23 13.19 -19.49
C LEU A 29 -4.24 12.19 -20.63
N HIS A 30 -5.13 11.19 -20.63
CA HIS A 30 -5.34 10.26 -21.74
C HIS A 30 -5.62 11.00 -23.05
N ARG A 31 -6.52 12.00 -23.02
CA ARG A 31 -6.84 12.82 -24.21
C ARG A 31 -5.62 13.60 -24.70
N PHE A 32 -4.82 14.13 -23.79
CA PHE A 32 -3.56 14.80 -24.11
C PHE A 32 -2.54 13.83 -24.72
N LEU A 33 -2.32 12.66 -24.12
CA LEU A 33 -1.40 11.64 -24.62
C LEU A 33 -1.81 11.14 -26.01
N SER A 34 -3.11 10.90 -26.21
CA SER A 34 -3.68 10.46 -27.49
C SER A 34 -3.45 11.47 -28.63
N PHE A 35 -3.23 12.75 -28.32
CA PHE A 35 -2.96 13.77 -29.32
C PHE A 35 -1.56 13.63 -29.95
N PHE A 36 -0.58 13.08 -29.21
CA PHE A 36 0.79 12.93 -29.67
C PHE A 36 1.08 11.48 -30.08
N PRO A 37 1.28 11.17 -31.38
CA PRO A 37 1.54 9.80 -31.83
C PRO A 37 2.77 9.15 -31.18
N VAL A 38 3.81 9.94 -30.86
CA VAL A 38 5.01 9.46 -30.15
C VAL A 38 4.71 8.97 -28.73
N LEU A 39 3.60 9.42 -28.13
CA LEU A 39 3.13 9.01 -26.81
C LEU A 39 2.05 7.92 -26.89
N SER A 40 1.85 7.30 -28.06
CA SER A 40 0.98 6.13 -28.17
C SER A 40 1.53 4.93 -27.40
N PRO A 41 0.69 3.98 -26.96
CA PRO A 41 1.14 2.83 -26.19
C PRO A 41 2.27 2.06 -26.86
N LEU A 42 2.16 1.76 -28.16
CA LEU A 42 3.21 1.10 -28.95
C LEU A 42 4.57 1.80 -28.87
N ASN A 43 4.59 3.13 -28.99
CA ASN A 43 5.84 3.90 -28.95
C ASN A 43 6.41 3.97 -27.53
N LEU A 44 5.55 4.15 -26.52
CA LEU A 44 5.96 4.11 -25.11
C LEU A 44 6.55 2.74 -24.73
N LEU A 45 6.00 1.64 -25.24
CA LEU A 45 6.53 0.29 -25.04
C LEU A 45 7.90 0.08 -25.70
N ASN A 46 8.10 0.66 -26.89
CA ASN A 46 9.40 0.62 -27.58
C ASN A 46 10.47 1.43 -26.84
N ASP A 47 10.10 2.60 -26.33
CA ASP A 47 10.97 3.43 -25.51
C ASP A 47 11.30 2.75 -24.18
N LEU A 48 10.31 2.11 -23.54
CA LEU A 48 10.48 1.36 -22.30
C LEU A 48 11.50 0.22 -22.46
N ARG A 49 11.53 -0.47 -23.61
CA ARG A 49 12.52 -1.54 -23.87
C ARG A 49 13.96 -1.01 -23.91
N ARG A 50 14.17 0.23 -24.36
CA ARG A 50 15.50 0.83 -24.56
C ARG A 50 15.98 1.66 -23.37
N ARG A 51 15.08 1.98 -22.42
CA ARG A 51 15.36 2.91 -21.33
C ARG A 51 15.95 2.17 -20.13
N GLU A 52 17.20 2.44 -19.78
CA GLU A 52 17.84 1.84 -18.59
C GLU A 52 17.59 2.64 -17.30
N GLU A 53 17.39 3.96 -17.42
CA GLU A 53 17.20 4.86 -16.29
C GLU A 53 15.87 4.60 -15.53
N LYS A 54 15.96 4.27 -14.23
CA LYS A 54 14.80 3.89 -13.39
C LYS A 54 13.69 4.94 -13.35
N SER A 55 14.03 6.21 -13.19
CA SER A 55 13.07 7.34 -13.19
C SER A 55 12.32 7.45 -14.52
N GLY A 56 13.06 7.36 -15.62
CA GLY A 56 12.49 7.36 -16.97
C GLY A 56 11.57 6.17 -17.23
N ARG A 57 11.96 4.96 -16.82
CA ARG A 57 11.10 3.76 -16.93
C ARG A 57 9.80 3.92 -16.15
N ARG A 58 9.87 4.44 -14.91
CA ARG A 58 8.68 4.69 -14.07
C ARG A 58 7.71 5.66 -14.74
N LEU A 59 8.21 6.75 -15.31
CA LEU A 59 7.37 7.69 -16.06
C LEU A 59 6.67 6.99 -17.24
N LEU A 60 7.39 6.18 -18.03
CA LEU A 60 6.78 5.46 -19.15
C LEU A 60 5.71 4.46 -18.69
N ILE A 61 5.95 3.73 -17.61
CA ILE A 61 4.97 2.82 -16.97
C ILE A 61 3.71 3.59 -16.57
N SER A 62 3.89 4.72 -15.90
CA SER A 62 2.82 5.63 -15.50
C SER A 62 1.99 6.13 -16.69
N LEU A 63 2.64 6.53 -17.79
CA LEU A 63 1.94 6.96 -19.00
C LEU A 63 1.18 5.80 -19.67
N LEU A 64 1.72 4.58 -19.64
CA LEU A 64 1.03 3.38 -20.11
C LEU A 64 -0.21 3.05 -19.25
N GLN A 65 -0.15 3.26 -17.94
CA GLN A 65 -1.31 3.09 -17.05
C GLN A 65 -2.45 4.05 -17.40
N VAL A 66 -2.12 5.31 -17.73
CA VAL A 66 -3.11 6.31 -18.15
C VAL A 66 -3.81 5.92 -19.47
N HIS A 67 -3.11 5.22 -20.37
CA HIS A 67 -3.69 4.68 -21.61
C HIS A 67 -4.69 3.53 -21.38
N GLY A 68 -4.67 2.91 -20.21
CA GLY A 68 -5.64 1.90 -19.79
C GLY A 68 -5.72 0.71 -20.74
N GLU A 69 -6.93 0.40 -21.20
CA GLU A 69 -7.24 -0.78 -22.02
C GLU A 69 -6.47 -0.81 -23.35
N SER A 70 -6.21 0.35 -23.96
CA SER A 70 -5.43 0.44 -25.20
C SER A 70 -3.98 -0.04 -25.01
N ALA A 71 -3.35 0.33 -23.90
CA ALA A 71 -2.03 -0.16 -23.54
C ALA A 71 -2.04 -1.65 -23.22
N ARG A 72 -3.08 -2.14 -22.53
CA ARG A 72 -3.23 -3.57 -22.20
C ARG A 72 -3.18 -4.45 -23.45
N ALA A 73 -3.91 -4.06 -24.51
CA ALA A 73 -3.95 -4.80 -25.77
C ALA A 73 -2.57 -4.87 -26.49
N ASP A 74 -1.79 -3.79 -26.44
CA ASP A 74 -0.45 -3.74 -27.04
C ASP A 74 0.60 -4.47 -26.19
N ILE A 75 0.49 -4.39 -24.86
CA ILE A 75 1.36 -5.12 -23.93
C ILE A 75 1.19 -6.63 -24.11
N TRP A 76 -0.06 -7.09 -24.26
CA TRP A 76 -0.39 -8.48 -24.54
C TRP A 76 0.37 -9.01 -25.77
N LYS A 77 0.23 -8.33 -26.92
CA LYS A 77 0.93 -8.72 -28.17
C LYS A 77 2.45 -8.71 -28.00
N ARG A 78 2.96 -7.79 -27.18
CA ARG A 78 4.40 -7.71 -26.91
C ARG A 78 4.90 -8.87 -26.08
N LEU A 79 4.17 -9.28 -25.05
CA LEU A 79 4.49 -10.45 -24.24
C LEU A 79 4.40 -11.74 -25.06
N GLU A 80 3.45 -11.83 -25.99
CA GLU A 80 3.31 -12.97 -26.90
C GLU A 80 4.55 -13.14 -27.76
N TYR A 81 4.98 -12.05 -28.41
CA TYR A 81 6.21 -12.03 -29.21
C TYR A 81 7.46 -12.41 -28.38
N LEU A 82 7.58 -11.96 -27.13
CA LEU A 82 8.71 -12.31 -26.26
C LEU A 82 8.77 -13.80 -25.91
N LEU A 83 7.64 -14.51 -25.91
CA LEU A 83 7.62 -15.96 -25.69
C LEU A 83 7.88 -16.77 -26.96
N GLU A 84 7.68 -16.17 -28.13
CA GLU A 84 7.99 -16.77 -29.43
C GLU A 84 9.47 -16.59 -29.83
N GLU A 85 10.13 -15.54 -29.35
CA GLU A 85 11.59 -15.41 -29.47
C GLU A 85 12.25 -16.59 -28.72
N GLU A 86 12.98 -17.47 -29.43
CA GLU A 86 13.71 -18.62 -28.88
C GLU A 86 14.92 -18.23 -27.99
N LEU A 87 14.93 -17.02 -27.45
CA LEU A 87 15.95 -16.44 -26.58
C LEU A 87 15.44 -16.36 -25.14
N GLU A 88 16.34 -16.31 -24.17
CA GLU A 88 15.93 -16.02 -22.79
C GLU A 88 15.22 -14.65 -22.73
N PRO A 89 14.05 -14.55 -22.07
CA PRO A 89 13.32 -13.29 -21.98
C PRO A 89 14.15 -12.23 -21.26
N ASP A 90 14.08 -10.99 -21.75
CA ASP A 90 14.50 -9.83 -20.98
C ASP A 90 13.57 -9.69 -19.76
N TRP A 91 14.03 -10.17 -18.61
CA TRP A 91 13.23 -10.20 -17.39
C TRP A 91 12.92 -8.82 -16.81
N GLU A 92 13.74 -7.80 -17.09
CA GLU A 92 13.44 -6.45 -16.62
C GLU A 92 12.33 -5.82 -17.45
N TYR A 93 12.38 -5.97 -18.76
CA TYR A 93 11.29 -5.54 -19.63
C TYR A 93 10.02 -6.35 -19.39
N THR A 94 10.13 -7.68 -19.27
CA THR A 94 9.00 -8.57 -18.97
C THR A 94 8.34 -8.22 -17.63
N ARG A 95 9.14 -7.95 -16.58
CA ARG A 95 8.63 -7.47 -15.28
C ARG A 95 7.78 -6.22 -15.46
N ASP A 96 8.26 -5.23 -16.22
CA ASP A 96 7.55 -3.97 -16.38
C ASP A 96 6.25 -4.13 -17.17
N LEU A 97 6.25 -4.97 -18.20
CA LEU A 97 5.03 -5.30 -18.96
C LEU A 97 3.97 -5.96 -18.06
N VAL A 98 4.35 -7.00 -17.31
CA VAL A 98 3.43 -7.67 -16.37
C VAL A 98 3.00 -6.70 -15.26
N GLY A 99 3.90 -5.84 -14.80
CA GLY A 99 3.59 -4.81 -13.82
C GLY A 99 2.57 -3.78 -14.32
N VAL A 100 2.63 -3.39 -15.60
CA VAL A 100 1.59 -2.54 -16.17
C VAL A 100 0.26 -3.30 -16.25
N LEU A 101 0.24 -4.55 -16.72
CA LEU A 101 -0.98 -5.39 -16.77
C LEU A 101 -1.64 -5.55 -15.39
N ALA A 102 -0.84 -5.74 -14.35
CA ALA A 102 -1.30 -5.83 -12.96
C ALA A 102 -1.70 -4.48 -12.36
N SER A 103 -1.43 -3.36 -13.03
CA SER A 103 -1.88 -2.03 -12.57
C SER A 103 -3.13 -1.55 -13.29
N ILE A 104 -3.44 -2.15 -14.45
CA ILE A 104 -4.62 -1.88 -15.26
C ILE A 104 -5.55 -3.11 -15.13
N PRO A 105 -6.34 -3.23 -14.05
CA PRO A 105 -7.17 -4.40 -13.84
C PRO A 105 -8.18 -4.57 -14.98
N PRO A 106 -8.46 -5.81 -15.41
CA PRO A 106 -9.49 -6.05 -16.41
C PRO A 106 -10.89 -5.72 -15.85
N PRO A 107 -11.86 -5.37 -16.71
CA PRO A 107 -13.22 -5.09 -16.28
C PRO A 107 -13.80 -6.28 -15.50
N ASP A 108 -14.45 -5.99 -14.37
CA ASP A 108 -15.01 -6.98 -13.44
C ASP A 108 -14.02 -8.09 -13.02
N SER A 109 -12.72 -7.77 -12.97
CA SER A 109 -11.64 -8.72 -12.68
C SER A 109 -11.62 -9.94 -13.61
N THR A 110 -12.20 -9.82 -14.81
CA THR A 110 -12.33 -10.91 -15.78
C THR A 110 -11.31 -10.74 -16.89
N ALA A 111 -10.20 -11.45 -16.81
CA ALA A 111 -9.14 -11.37 -17.82
C ALA A 111 -9.49 -12.16 -19.09
N PRO A 112 -9.00 -11.74 -20.27
CA PRO A 112 -9.03 -12.57 -21.47
C PRO A 112 -8.35 -13.92 -21.23
N ALA A 113 -8.96 -15.02 -21.70
CA ALA A 113 -8.43 -16.37 -21.46
C ALA A 113 -7.03 -16.58 -22.08
N GLU A 114 -6.79 -15.97 -23.24
CA GLU A 114 -5.48 -15.96 -23.89
C GLU A 114 -4.43 -15.28 -23.01
N GLU A 115 -4.79 -14.15 -22.39
CA GLU A 115 -3.94 -13.42 -21.44
C GLU A 115 -3.42 -14.30 -20.32
N VAL A 116 -4.33 -14.99 -19.66
CA VAL A 116 -4.01 -15.90 -18.56
C VAL A 116 -3.15 -17.08 -19.03
N ARG A 117 -3.44 -17.65 -20.22
CA ARG A 117 -2.65 -18.76 -20.79
C ARG A 117 -1.21 -18.37 -21.04
N LEU A 118 -0.96 -17.17 -21.57
CA LEU A 118 0.40 -16.69 -21.81
C LEU A 118 1.18 -16.46 -20.52
N LEU A 119 0.57 -15.81 -19.53
CA LEU A 119 1.21 -15.57 -18.24
C LEU A 119 1.48 -16.90 -17.50
N THR A 120 0.64 -17.91 -17.73
CA THR A 120 0.88 -19.29 -17.26
C THR A 120 2.11 -19.91 -17.92
N ARG A 121 2.34 -19.65 -19.23
CA ARG A 121 3.58 -20.07 -19.91
C ARG A 121 4.80 -19.36 -19.34
N PHE A 122 4.72 -18.06 -19.06
CA PHE A 122 5.81 -17.34 -18.37
C PHE A 122 6.08 -17.92 -16.97
N ALA A 123 5.03 -18.24 -16.20
CA ALA A 123 5.18 -18.86 -14.88
C ALA A 123 5.89 -20.23 -14.91
N ALA A 124 5.88 -20.93 -16.06
CA ALA A 124 6.60 -22.19 -16.24
C ALA A 124 8.12 -22.01 -16.44
N LEU A 125 8.59 -20.80 -16.73
CA LEU A 125 10.00 -20.46 -16.89
C LEU A 125 10.68 -20.25 -15.52
N PRO A 126 12.03 -20.23 -15.45
CA PRO A 126 12.76 -19.89 -14.22
C PRO A 126 12.69 -18.38 -13.91
N VAL A 127 11.48 -17.88 -13.60
CA VAL A 127 11.20 -16.45 -13.38
C VAL A 127 11.98 -15.90 -12.16
N PRO A 128 12.70 -14.78 -12.29
CA PRO A 128 13.35 -14.12 -11.17
C PRO A 128 12.33 -13.43 -10.25
N LEU A 129 12.69 -13.25 -8.97
CA LEU A 129 11.78 -12.74 -7.93
C LEU A 129 11.01 -11.45 -8.31
N PRO A 130 11.62 -10.42 -8.93
CA PRO A 130 10.88 -9.21 -9.31
C PRO A 130 9.76 -9.48 -10.31
N ALA A 131 10.00 -10.28 -11.35
CA ALA A 131 8.98 -10.65 -12.33
C ALA A 131 7.94 -11.61 -11.72
N PHE A 132 8.38 -12.52 -10.83
CA PHE A 132 7.48 -13.41 -10.09
C PHE A 132 6.47 -12.63 -9.25
N ARG A 133 6.90 -11.57 -8.55
CA ARG A 133 6.00 -10.72 -7.75
C ARG A 133 4.93 -10.05 -8.59
N GLU A 134 5.29 -9.57 -9.78
CA GLU A 134 4.31 -8.96 -10.68
C GLU A 134 3.32 -9.99 -11.24
N LEU A 135 3.76 -11.22 -11.52
CA LEU A 135 2.86 -12.32 -11.90
C LEU A 135 1.89 -12.68 -10.76
N VAL A 136 2.36 -12.72 -9.51
CA VAL A 136 1.50 -12.92 -8.33
C VAL A 136 0.51 -11.76 -8.17
N ARG A 137 0.97 -10.52 -8.31
CA ARG A 137 0.11 -9.34 -8.24
C ARG A 137 -0.97 -9.37 -9.31
N TYR A 138 -0.63 -9.70 -10.55
CA TYR A 138 -1.60 -9.90 -11.63
C TYR A 138 -2.62 -11.00 -11.27
N ALA A 139 -2.13 -12.19 -10.91
CA ALA A 139 -2.97 -13.37 -10.70
C ALA A 139 -3.93 -13.20 -9.51
N THR A 140 -3.55 -12.42 -8.49
CA THR A 140 -4.39 -12.15 -7.31
C THR A 140 -5.51 -11.14 -7.57
N GLN A 141 -5.43 -10.35 -8.64
CA GLN A 141 -6.45 -9.35 -9.01
C GLN A 141 -7.56 -9.86 -9.91
N ILE A 142 -7.34 -10.97 -10.61
CA ILE A 142 -8.33 -11.59 -11.50
C ILE A 142 -9.17 -12.64 -10.76
N LYS A 143 -10.32 -13.03 -11.33
CA LYS A 143 -11.20 -14.08 -10.76
C LYS A 143 -10.44 -15.37 -10.48
N VAL A 144 -10.68 -15.98 -9.32
CA VAL A 144 -9.91 -17.15 -8.84
C VAL A 144 -10.04 -18.35 -9.77
N GLU A 145 -11.19 -18.50 -10.42
CA GLU A 145 -11.47 -19.56 -11.39
C GLU A 145 -10.54 -19.46 -12.61
N GLN A 146 -10.24 -18.24 -13.07
CA GLN A 146 -9.27 -17.99 -14.14
C GLN A 146 -7.83 -18.06 -13.63
N ALA A 147 -7.58 -17.55 -12.42
CA ALA A 147 -6.23 -17.50 -11.83
C ALA A 147 -5.68 -18.86 -11.41
N THR A 148 -6.54 -19.86 -11.17
CA THR A 148 -6.15 -21.10 -10.48
C THR A 148 -4.96 -21.79 -11.15
N GLU A 149 -4.98 -21.96 -12.48
CA GLU A 149 -3.89 -22.62 -13.20
C GLU A 149 -2.57 -21.83 -13.09
N LEU A 150 -2.62 -20.52 -13.31
CA LEU A 150 -1.47 -19.62 -13.19
C LEU A 150 -0.87 -19.65 -11.77
N LEU A 151 -1.71 -19.49 -10.75
CA LEU A 151 -1.31 -19.52 -9.34
C LEU A 151 -0.68 -20.86 -8.96
N MET A 152 -1.27 -21.97 -9.41
CA MET A 152 -0.70 -23.31 -9.22
C MET A 152 0.67 -23.44 -9.91
N LYS A 153 0.80 -22.91 -11.13
CA LYS A 153 2.06 -22.94 -11.87
C LYS A 153 3.17 -22.14 -11.18
N LEU A 154 2.83 -21.00 -10.59
CA LEU A 154 3.76 -20.18 -9.81
C LEU A 154 4.27 -20.92 -8.56
N LEU A 155 3.45 -21.81 -7.97
CA LEU A 155 3.85 -22.66 -6.85
C LEU A 155 4.75 -23.83 -7.28
N GLU A 156 4.60 -24.34 -8.50
CA GLU A 156 5.46 -25.39 -9.06
C GLU A 156 6.87 -24.85 -9.33
N PRO A 157 7.93 -25.41 -8.75
CA PRO A 157 9.29 -25.04 -9.17
C PRO A 157 9.69 -25.82 -10.44
N PRO A 158 10.27 -25.18 -11.47
CA PRO A 158 10.93 -25.91 -12.54
C PRO A 158 12.13 -26.71 -11.97
N ALA A 159 12.43 -27.86 -12.55
CA ALA A 159 13.31 -28.90 -11.97
C ALA A 159 14.70 -28.42 -11.45
N PRO A 160 15.42 -27.47 -12.07
CA PRO A 160 16.65 -26.92 -11.48
C PRO A 160 16.45 -25.76 -10.48
N ALA A 161 15.28 -25.11 -10.48
CA ALA A 161 14.94 -24.01 -9.59
C ALA A 161 14.37 -24.46 -8.24
N ALA A 162 13.90 -25.71 -8.12
CA ALA A 162 13.34 -26.26 -6.88
C ALA A 162 14.34 -26.26 -5.72
N ALA A 163 15.59 -26.64 -5.98
CA ALA A 163 16.65 -26.66 -4.98
C ALA A 163 17.04 -25.24 -4.54
N ARG A 164 17.20 -24.31 -5.50
CA ARG A 164 17.47 -22.89 -5.21
C ARG A 164 16.31 -22.22 -4.48
N ARG A 165 15.06 -22.55 -4.81
CA ARG A 165 13.85 -22.01 -4.17
C ARG A 165 13.68 -22.51 -2.74
N LYS A 166 13.95 -23.80 -2.48
CA LYS A 166 13.95 -24.36 -1.12
C LYS A 166 15.02 -23.71 -0.25
N ALA A 167 16.21 -23.48 -0.79
CA ALA A 167 17.27 -22.72 -0.11
C ALA A 167 16.88 -21.24 0.08
N ALA A 168 16.23 -20.62 -0.92
CA ALA A 168 15.75 -19.24 -0.83
C ALA A 168 14.77 -19.09 0.33
N LEU A 169 13.69 -19.89 0.40
CA LEU A 169 12.66 -19.88 1.46
C LEU A 169 13.22 -19.96 2.90
N GLN A 170 14.44 -20.46 3.09
CA GLN A 170 15.09 -20.62 4.38
C GLN A 170 16.03 -19.45 4.76
N SER A 171 16.15 -18.42 3.92
CA SER A 171 17.03 -17.25 4.09
C SER A 171 16.24 -15.93 4.16
N GLU A 172 16.87 -14.81 4.52
CA GLU A 172 16.25 -13.46 4.55
C GLU A 172 15.54 -13.07 3.23
N PRO A 173 16.14 -13.25 2.03
CA PRO A 173 15.42 -13.14 0.74
C PRO A 173 14.25 -14.12 0.58
N GLY A 174 14.27 -15.24 1.31
CA GLY A 174 13.21 -16.22 1.42
C GLY A 174 11.93 -15.75 2.06
N LEU A 175 12.01 -14.77 2.96
CA LEU A 175 10.82 -14.17 3.56
C LEU A 175 9.96 -13.48 2.49
N GLN A 176 10.58 -12.85 1.50
CA GLN A 176 9.85 -12.26 0.37
C GLN A 176 9.18 -13.33 -0.50
N TRP A 177 9.83 -14.49 -0.65
CA TRP A 177 9.23 -15.64 -1.31
C TRP A 177 8.08 -16.24 -0.51
N SER A 178 8.22 -16.39 0.81
CA SER A 178 7.17 -16.96 1.67
C SER A 178 5.92 -16.07 1.70
N LEU A 179 6.08 -14.74 1.76
CA LEU A 179 4.97 -13.80 1.70
C LEU A 179 4.20 -13.89 0.37
N ALA A 180 4.91 -13.92 -0.77
CA ALA A 180 4.27 -14.07 -2.07
C ALA A 180 3.58 -15.45 -2.20
N PHE A 181 4.18 -16.52 -1.65
CA PHE A 181 3.57 -17.84 -1.58
C PHE A 181 2.29 -17.84 -0.73
N GLU A 182 2.33 -17.17 0.42
CA GLU A 182 1.17 -17.06 1.30
C GLU A 182 0.03 -16.27 0.64
N GLN A 183 0.34 -15.22 -0.12
CA GLN A 183 -0.63 -14.50 -0.95
C GLN A 183 -1.28 -15.41 -2.00
N ILE A 184 -0.48 -16.22 -2.70
CA ILE A 184 -0.99 -17.21 -3.67
C ILE A 184 -1.93 -18.20 -2.97
N LEU A 185 -1.50 -18.81 -1.86
CA LEU A 185 -2.28 -19.80 -1.13
C LEU A 185 -3.58 -19.20 -0.57
N THR A 186 -3.52 -17.97 -0.06
CA THR A 186 -4.69 -17.24 0.45
C THR A 186 -5.70 -16.99 -0.67
N ARG A 187 -5.23 -16.60 -1.87
CA ARG A 187 -6.11 -16.44 -3.03
C ARG A 187 -6.70 -17.77 -3.49
N LEU A 188 -5.88 -18.80 -3.56
CA LEU A 188 -6.26 -20.15 -3.95
C LEU A 188 -7.26 -20.79 -2.97
N ALA A 189 -7.28 -20.39 -1.69
CA ALA A 189 -8.25 -20.88 -0.72
C ALA A 189 -9.71 -20.57 -1.10
N LEU A 190 -9.94 -19.59 -1.98
CA LEU A 190 -11.25 -19.26 -2.54
C LEU A 190 -11.68 -20.22 -3.66
N SER A 191 -10.76 -21.01 -4.23
CA SER A 191 -11.04 -21.97 -5.31
C SER A 191 -11.89 -23.16 -4.85
N GLU A 192 -12.76 -23.65 -5.74
CA GLU A 192 -13.62 -24.81 -5.49
C GLU A 192 -12.83 -26.14 -5.61
N ALA A 193 -11.65 -26.12 -6.19
CA ALA A 193 -10.92 -27.33 -6.57
C ALA A 193 -10.35 -28.11 -5.37
N ALA A 194 -10.62 -29.41 -5.30
CA ALA A 194 -10.09 -30.30 -4.26
C ALA A 194 -8.55 -30.43 -4.32
N SER A 195 -7.96 -30.37 -5.51
CA SER A 195 -6.49 -30.37 -5.70
C SER A 195 -5.83 -29.16 -5.02
N VAL A 196 -6.45 -27.99 -5.11
CA VAL A 196 -5.99 -26.75 -4.48
C VAL A 196 -6.03 -26.87 -2.96
N ARG A 197 -7.13 -27.39 -2.39
CA ARG A 197 -7.23 -27.63 -0.94
C ARG A 197 -6.14 -28.55 -0.41
N ARG A 198 -5.85 -29.65 -1.11
CA ARG A 198 -4.76 -30.57 -0.74
C ARG A 198 -3.41 -29.87 -0.76
N LEU A 199 -3.19 -28.96 -1.71
CA LEU A 199 -1.95 -28.19 -1.80
C LEU A 199 -1.81 -27.21 -0.62
N ILE A 200 -2.88 -26.51 -0.26
CA ILE A 200 -2.89 -25.61 0.90
C ILE A 200 -2.58 -26.39 2.18
N LEU A 201 -3.21 -27.56 2.38
CA LEU A 201 -2.90 -28.42 3.53
C LEU A 201 -1.45 -28.90 3.53
N LYS A 202 -0.90 -29.27 2.37
CA LYS A 202 0.51 -29.67 2.27
C LYS A 202 1.43 -28.57 2.82
N TYR A 203 1.25 -27.32 2.39
CA TYR A 203 2.14 -26.23 2.78
C TYR A 203 1.87 -25.67 4.18
N CYS A 204 0.60 -25.52 4.57
CA CYS A 204 0.22 -24.90 5.83
C CYS A 204 0.09 -25.89 7.01
N VAL A 205 0.01 -27.20 6.74
CA VAL A 205 -0.15 -28.25 7.77
C VAL A 205 1.00 -29.25 7.73
N ASP A 206 1.23 -29.92 6.60
CA ASP A 206 2.20 -31.02 6.54
C ASP A 206 3.65 -30.49 6.59
N GLU A 207 3.92 -29.35 5.95
CA GLU A 207 5.22 -28.67 5.91
C GLU A 207 5.32 -27.49 6.90
N TYR A 208 4.35 -27.37 7.81
CA TYR A 208 4.26 -26.28 8.78
C TYR A 208 5.55 -26.14 9.61
N GLY A 209 6.11 -24.93 9.66
CA GLY A 209 7.37 -24.62 10.34
C GLY A 209 8.65 -24.91 9.54
N SER A 210 8.59 -25.67 8.43
CA SER A 210 9.75 -25.95 7.58
C SER A 210 9.91 -25.02 6.39
N THR A 211 8.81 -24.40 5.94
CA THR A 211 8.73 -23.52 4.76
C THR A 211 8.64 -22.03 5.09
N GLY A 212 8.44 -21.68 6.37
CA GLY A 212 8.17 -20.30 6.79
C GLY A 212 6.78 -19.77 6.40
N ILE A 213 5.91 -20.62 5.83
CA ILE A 213 4.52 -20.27 5.46
C ILE A 213 3.63 -20.38 6.71
N SER A 214 2.78 -19.37 6.93
CA SER A 214 1.86 -19.34 8.08
C SER A 214 0.61 -20.19 7.86
N THR A 215 -0.23 -20.28 8.91
CA THR A 215 -1.57 -20.89 8.84
C THR A 215 -2.64 -19.98 8.24
N ALA A 216 -2.35 -18.70 7.98
CA ALA A 216 -3.35 -17.72 7.55
C ALA A 216 -4.15 -18.13 6.31
N PRO A 217 -3.55 -18.77 5.27
CA PRO A 217 -4.31 -19.24 4.11
C PRO A 217 -5.43 -20.23 4.43
N LEU A 218 -5.31 -20.99 5.54
CA LEU A 218 -6.31 -21.98 5.94
C LEU A 218 -7.65 -21.33 6.28
N ALA A 219 -7.65 -20.08 6.77
CA ALA A 219 -8.88 -19.38 7.15
C ALA A 219 -9.89 -19.27 6.00
N GLY A 220 -9.41 -19.16 4.75
CA GLY A 220 -10.27 -19.10 3.55
C GLY A 220 -11.12 -20.35 3.31
N LEU A 221 -10.69 -21.51 3.83
CA LEU A 221 -11.45 -22.76 3.74
C LEU A 221 -12.77 -22.71 4.52
N GLY A 222 -12.89 -21.81 5.50
CA GLY A 222 -14.10 -21.62 6.30
C GLY A 222 -15.32 -21.12 5.51
N THR A 223 -15.14 -20.70 4.27
CA THR A 223 -16.23 -20.29 3.37
C THR A 223 -17.04 -21.48 2.84
N ARG A 224 -16.60 -22.72 3.08
CA ARG A 224 -17.22 -23.93 2.55
C ARG A 224 -17.47 -24.96 3.64
N ASP A 225 -18.44 -25.84 3.35
CA ASP A 225 -18.65 -27.03 4.15
C ASP A 225 -17.71 -28.16 3.71
N LEU A 226 -16.79 -28.56 4.58
CA LEU A 226 -15.82 -29.62 4.33
C LEU A 226 -16.33 -31.01 4.76
N ALA A 227 -17.62 -31.14 5.12
CA ALA A 227 -18.19 -32.40 5.62
C ALA A 227 -18.02 -33.60 4.66
N THR A 228 -17.94 -33.34 3.35
CA THR A 228 -17.70 -34.37 2.31
C THR A 228 -16.23 -34.78 2.20
N GLU A 229 -15.31 -34.15 2.92
CA GLU A 229 -13.87 -34.42 2.91
C GLU A 229 -13.35 -34.81 4.30
N PRO A 230 -13.64 -36.03 4.78
CA PRO A 230 -13.31 -36.44 6.14
C PRO A 230 -11.80 -36.41 6.44
N ASP A 231 -10.96 -36.70 5.46
CA ASP A 231 -9.50 -36.65 5.61
C ASP A 231 -8.97 -35.22 5.85
N THR A 232 -9.49 -34.24 5.11
CA THR A 232 -9.20 -32.82 5.26
C THR A 232 -9.59 -32.35 6.66
N VAL A 233 -10.82 -32.66 7.08
CA VAL A 233 -11.34 -32.34 8.41
C VAL A 233 -10.50 -32.99 9.51
N ALA A 234 -10.14 -34.27 9.37
CA ALA A 234 -9.33 -34.99 10.35
C ALA A 234 -7.92 -34.40 10.50
N ARG A 235 -7.31 -33.90 9.42
CA ARG A 235 -6.00 -33.21 9.48
C ARG A 235 -6.10 -31.88 10.23
N LEU A 236 -7.08 -31.04 9.89
CA LEU A 236 -7.30 -29.74 10.53
C LEU A 236 -7.63 -29.89 12.02
N LEU A 237 -8.51 -30.84 12.36
CA LEU A 237 -8.85 -31.13 13.75
C LEU A 237 -7.64 -31.64 14.54
N ARG A 238 -6.84 -32.55 13.97
CA ARG A 238 -5.60 -33.00 14.61
C ARG A 238 -4.68 -31.83 14.92
N LEU A 239 -4.42 -30.97 13.93
CA LEU A 239 -3.57 -29.80 14.12
C LEU A 239 -4.12 -28.85 15.19
N LEU A 240 -5.42 -28.56 15.17
CA LEU A 240 -6.09 -27.76 16.19
C LEU A 240 -5.91 -28.38 17.59
N THR A 241 -6.17 -29.69 17.74
CA THR A 241 -6.03 -30.36 19.04
C THR A 241 -4.60 -30.41 19.56
N VAL A 242 -3.61 -30.55 18.69
CA VAL A 242 -2.18 -30.53 19.04
C VAL A 242 -1.76 -29.15 19.56
N HIS A 243 -2.27 -28.08 18.95
CA HIS A 243 -1.92 -26.71 19.35
C HIS A 243 -2.78 -26.14 20.49
N LEU A 244 -3.93 -26.76 20.80
CA LEU A 244 -4.80 -26.31 21.88
C LEU A 244 -4.09 -26.47 23.24
N PRO A 245 -4.00 -25.40 24.05
CA PRO A 245 -3.32 -25.47 25.33
C PRO A 245 -4.07 -26.40 26.30
N SER A 246 -3.33 -27.23 27.04
CA SER A 246 -3.92 -28.02 28.13
C SER A 246 -4.34 -27.10 29.29
N ARG A 247 -5.39 -27.48 30.02
CA ARG A 247 -5.97 -26.66 31.11
C ARG A 247 -4.95 -26.28 32.19
N TRP A 248 -3.86 -27.04 32.34
CA TRP A 248 -2.85 -26.84 33.38
C TRP A 248 -1.61 -26.06 32.89
N ILE A 249 -1.34 -26.02 31.58
CA ILE A 249 -0.16 -25.33 30.99
C ILE A 249 -0.49 -23.90 30.52
N SER A 250 -1.79 -23.55 30.44
CA SER A 250 -2.29 -22.24 30.02
C SER A 250 -1.83 -21.06 30.90
N TRP A 251 -1.35 -21.34 32.12
CA TRP A 251 -0.82 -20.34 33.06
C TRP A 251 0.68 -20.04 32.80
N ILE A 252 1.44 -20.95 32.18
CA ILE A 252 2.91 -20.85 32.11
C ILE A 252 3.41 -20.42 30.72
N ARG A 253 2.63 -20.62 29.65
CA ARG A 253 2.95 -20.13 28.30
C ARG A 253 1.70 -19.57 27.62
N LYS A 254 1.76 -18.35 27.09
CA LYS A 254 0.78 -17.84 26.12
C LYS A 254 1.09 -18.52 24.76
N PRO A 255 0.27 -19.47 24.27
CA PRO A 255 0.45 -19.96 22.91
C PRO A 255 0.26 -18.80 21.92
N ALA A 256 0.85 -18.92 20.72
CA ALA A 256 0.52 -18.01 19.64
C ALA A 256 -0.97 -18.21 19.31
N ASP A 257 -1.80 -17.20 19.57
CA ASP A 257 -3.25 -17.29 19.38
C ASP A 257 -3.63 -17.28 17.88
N TYR A 258 -2.74 -16.82 16.98
CA TYR A 258 -3.00 -16.69 15.55
C TYR A 258 -3.21 -18.04 14.82
N PRO A 259 -2.34 -19.07 14.96
CA PRO A 259 -2.59 -20.35 14.30
C PRO A 259 -3.87 -21.05 14.75
N LEU A 260 -4.22 -20.92 16.03
CA LEU A 260 -5.47 -21.45 16.56
C LEU A 260 -6.69 -20.72 15.98
N LEU A 261 -6.60 -19.40 15.80
CA LEU A 261 -7.65 -18.59 15.20
C LEU A 261 -7.86 -18.97 13.73
N ASP A 262 -6.79 -19.14 12.95
CA ASP A 262 -6.88 -19.51 11.53
C ASP A 262 -7.48 -20.90 11.36
N LEU A 263 -7.11 -21.87 12.20
CA LEU A 263 -7.67 -23.22 12.19
C LEU A 263 -9.14 -23.25 12.59
N VAL A 264 -9.55 -22.45 13.58
CA VAL A 264 -10.96 -22.29 13.94
C VAL A 264 -11.75 -21.68 12.79
N LYS A 265 -11.22 -20.63 12.13
CA LYS A 265 -11.83 -20.03 10.94
C LYS A 265 -11.96 -21.05 9.81
N ALA A 266 -10.90 -21.81 9.53
CA ALA A 266 -10.90 -22.85 8.49
C ALA A 266 -12.02 -23.89 8.68
N LEU A 267 -12.34 -24.22 9.93
CA LEU A 267 -13.37 -25.20 10.29
C LEU A 267 -14.77 -24.59 10.46
N SER A 268 -14.90 -23.26 10.50
CA SER A 268 -16.14 -22.58 10.88
C SER A 268 -17.33 -22.84 9.95
N GLY A 269 -17.08 -23.05 8.66
CA GLY A 269 -18.12 -23.38 7.66
C GLY A 269 -18.51 -24.86 7.61
N THR A 270 -17.84 -25.74 8.38
CA THR A 270 -18.05 -27.20 8.28
C THR A 270 -19.16 -27.68 9.22
N SER A 271 -20.17 -28.34 8.66
CA SER A 271 -21.39 -28.74 9.38
C SER A 271 -21.28 -30.04 10.18
N SER A 272 -20.15 -30.75 10.07
CA SER A 272 -19.99 -32.08 10.67
C SER A 272 -20.08 -32.08 12.20
N ALA A 273 -20.73 -33.10 12.76
CA ALA A 273 -20.93 -33.22 14.21
C ALA A 273 -19.61 -33.21 15.00
N GLN A 274 -18.57 -33.83 14.44
CA GLN A 274 -17.24 -33.84 15.05
C GLN A 274 -16.65 -32.43 15.15
N VAL A 275 -16.70 -31.63 14.09
CA VAL A 275 -16.20 -30.25 14.09
C VAL A 275 -16.98 -29.39 15.08
N ARG A 276 -18.32 -29.46 15.06
CA ARG A 276 -19.16 -28.70 16.00
C ARG A 276 -18.84 -29.04 17.46
N SER A 277 -18.59 -30.31 17.77
CA SER A 277 -18.22 -30.75 19.12
C SER A 277 -16.89 -30.15 19.60
N VAL A 278 -15.88 -30.11 18.73
CA VAL A 278 -14.56 -29.57 19.04
C VAL A 278 -14.60 -28.04 19.16
N LEU A 279 -15.35 -27.36 18.28
CA LEU A 279 -15.57 -25.92 18.40
C LEU A 279 -16.31 -25.58 19.70
N ALA A 280 -17.31 -26.37 20.11
CA ALA A 280 -18.06 -26.13 21.34
C ALA A 280 -17.19 -26.30 22.58
N LEU A 281 -16.33 -27.33 22.58
CA LEU A 281 -15.35 -27.55 23.62
C LEU A 281 -14.30 -26.41 23.68
N THR A 282 -13.88 -25.90 22.52
CA THR A 282 -12.94 -24.77 22.41
C THR A 282 -13.56 -23.47 22.94
N ALA A 283 -14.77 -23.12 22.50
CA ALA A 283 -15.52 -21.97 22.98
C ALA A 283 -15.74 -22.01 24.50
N ARG A 284 -16.12 -23.18 25.03
CA ARG A 284 -16.34 -23.37 26.48
C ARG A 284 -15.04 -23.26 27.29
N ARG A 285 -13.92 -23.77 26.77
CA ARG A 285 -12.63 -23.77 27.49
C ARG A 285 -11.92 -22.42 27.42
N PHE A 286 -12.13 -21.65 26.35
CA PHE A 286 -11.41 -20.41 26.08
C PHE A 286 -12.35 -19.24 25.71
N PRO A 287 -13.36 -18.92 26.55
CA PRO A 287 -14.43 -17.99 26.18
C PRO A 287 -13.95 -16.55 25.90
N THR A 288 -12.79 -16.16 26.43
CA THR A 288 -12.23 -14.80 26.31
C THR A 288 -11.08 -14.69 25.31
N ARG A 289 -10.65 -15.80 24.69
CA ARG A 289 -9.57 -15.81 23.68
C ARG A 289 -10.14 -15.62 22.29
N SER A 290 -9.40 -14.95 21.40
CA SER A 290 -9.84 -14.66 20.02
C SER A 290 -10.33 -15.90 19.27
N PHE A 291 -9.59 -17.02 19.34
CA PHE A 291 -9.98 -18.29 18.72
C PHE A 291 -11.18 -18.96 19.40
N GLY A 292 -11.38 -18.77 20.71
CA GLY A 292 -12.56 -19.28 21.41
C GLY A 292 -13.82 -18.47 21.15
N VAL A 293 -13.68 -17.14 21.04
CA VAL A 293 -14.74 -16.24 20.56
C VAL A 293 -15.13 -16.61 19.12
N ALA A 294 -14.15 -16.79 18.23
CA ALA A 294 -14.41 -17.23 16.85
C ALA A 294 -15.14 -18.59 16.80
N ALA A 295 -14.77 -19.54 17.66
CA ALA A 295 -15.43 -20.84 17.77
C ALA A 295 -16.89 -20.70 18.27
N ALA A 296 -17.14 -19.80 19.23
CA ALA A 296 -18.50 -19.51 19.69
C ALA A 296 -19.36 -18.89 18.57
N THR A 297 -18.80 -17.92 17.84
CA THR A 297 -19.46 -17.28 16.70
C THR A 297 -19.79 -18.28 15.61
N ALA A 298 -18.88 -19.20 15.27
CA ALA A 298 -19.11 -20.26 14.29
C ALA A 298 -20.26 -21.21 14.67
N LEU A 299 -20.57 -21.34 15.97
CA LEU A 299 -21.69 -22.14 16.47
C LEU A 299 -23.00 -21.35 16.56
N GLY A 300 -23.01 -20.08 16.17
CA GLY A 300 -24.17 -19.18 16.30
C GLY A 300 -24.28 -18.48 17.67
N GLY A 301 -23.23 -18.52 18.49
CA GLY A 301 -23.17 -17.80 19.76
C GLY A 301 -22.98 -16.29 19.54
N LYS A 302 -23.70 -15.46 20.29
CA LYS A 302 -23.45 -14.00 20.31
C LYS A 302 -22.13 -13.73 21.05
N PRO A 303 -21.22 -12.89 20.51
CA PRO A 303 -19.96 -12.58 21.19
C PRO A 303 -20.25 -11.90 22.55
N GLN A 304 -19.77 -12.49 23.64
CA GLN A 304 -19.79 -11.83 24.94
C GLN A 304 -18.77 -10.70 24.92
N SER A 305 -19.26 -9.46 25.05
CA SER A 305 -18.45 -8.26 25.23
C SER A 305 -17.55 -8.43 26.44
N VAL A 306 -16.22 -8.35 26.23
CA VAL A 306 -15.25 -8.41 27.32
C VAL A 306 -15.22 -7.02 27.96
N LEU A 307 -15.95 -6.86 29.06
CA LEU A 307 -15.84 -5.71 29.95
C LEU A 307 -14.45 -5.74 30.62
N SER A 308 -13.73 -4.65 30.47
CA SER A 308 -12.47 -4.34 31.15
C SER A 308 -12.61 -4.53 32.67
N GLY A 309 -11.84 -5.47 33.20
CA GLY A 309 -11.68 -5.69 34.63
C GLY A 309 -10.21 -5.92 34.94
N GLU A 310 -9.43 -4.85 34.96
CA GLU A 310 -8.04 -4.85 35.39
C GLU A 310 -7.95 -5.22 36.87
N LYS A 311 -7.18 -6.27 37.16
CA LYS A 311 -6.47 -6.39 38.43
C LYS A 311 -5.03 -6.79 38.12
N ALA A 312 -4.14 -5.81 38.23
CA ALA A 312 -2.70 -5.96 38.05
C ALA A 312 -2.10 -6.87 39.13
N VAL A 313 -1.24 -7.80 38.73
CA VAL A 313 -0.33 -8.57 39.58
C VAL A 313 1.00 -8.72 38.80
N PRO A 314 2.17 -8.58 39.45
CA PRO A 314 3.38 -8.08 38.80
C PRO A 314 4.16 -9.15 38.02
N ALA A 315 4.94 -8.67 37.06
CA ALA A 315 5.84 -9.48 36.25
C ALA A 315 7.04 -9.95 37.08
N ALA A 316 7.23 -11.27 37.13
CA ALA A 316 8.49 -11.90 37.52
C ALA A 316 9.07 -12.62 36.30
N GLY A 317 10.34 -12.32 36.01
CA GLY A 317 11.04 -12.67 34.79
C GLY A 317 11.33 -14.16 34.60
N GLY A 318 11.64 -14.48 33.35
CA GLY A 318 12.22 -15.75 32.92
C GLY A 318 13.02 -15.49 31.66
N ALA A 319 14.32 -15.27 31.84
CA ALA A 319 15.31 -15.02 30.81
C ALA A 319 15.47 -16.21 29.85
N GLY A 320 15.71 -15.90 28.57
CA GLY A 320 16.09 -16.93 27.58
C GLY A 320 15.77 -16.59 26.12
N ALA A 321 16.04 -15.37 25.66
CA ALA A 321 16.21 -15.06 24.24
C ALA A 321 16.99 -13.75 24.13
N ALA A 322 18.31 -13.85 24.36
CA ALA A 322 19.22 -12.74 24.10
C ALA A 322 19.48 -12.64 22.59
N ALA A 323 19.26 -11.43 22.08
CA ALA A 323 19.80 -10.86 20.85
C ALA A 323 19.37 -11.51 19.53
N LEU A 324 18.33 -10.94 18.91
CA LEU A 324 18.27 -10.52 17.52
C LEU A 324 17.08 -9.56 17.39
N GLY A 325 17.38 -8.28 17.14
CA GLY A 325 16.37 -7.28 16.86
C GLY A 325 15.92 -7.37 15.41
N SER A 326 14.61 -7.29 15.17
CA SER A 326 14.05 -6.76 13.94
C SER A 326 12.54 -6.60 14.06
N ASP A 327 12.10 -5.41 13.74
CA ASP A 327 10.76 -4.98 13.33
C ASP A 327 10.03 -6.06 12.51
N ILE A 328 8.98 -6.68 13.07
CA ILE A 328 8.21 -7.73 12.38
C ILE A 328 7.21 -7.04 11.46
N LEU A 329 7.38 -7.10 10.13
CA LEU A 329 6.37 -6.59 9.20
C LEU A 329 5.06 -7.38 9.35
N LEU A 330 4.00 -6.72 9.82
CA LEU A 330 2.68 -7.30 10.11
C LEU A 330 1.69 -7.19 8.95
N LEU A 331 1.75 -6.09 8.19
CA LEU A 331 0.84 -5.83 7.08
C LEU A 331 1.54 -4.94 6.06
N GLU A 332 1.30 -5.17 4.77
CA GLU A 332 1.78 -4.31 3.70
C GLU A 332 0.75 -4.29 2.57
N GLY A 333 0.64 -3.15 1.88
CA GLY A 333 -0.25 -3.02 0.74
C GLY A 333 -0.13 -1.68 0.03
N GLU A 334 -0.79 -1.56 -1.11
CA GLU A 334 -0.84 -0.32 -1.89
C GLU A 334 -1.87 0.65 -1.28
N LEU A 335 -1.45 1.90 -1.04
CA LEU A 335 -2.34 2.94 -0.51
C LEU A 335 -3.46 3.28 -1.49
N HIS A 336 -3.28 3.07 -2.79
CA HIS A 336 -4.34 3.31 -3.77
C HIS A 336 -5.51 2.31 -3.66
N SER A 337 -5.25 1.10 -3.15
CA SER A 337 -6.28 0.06 -2.98
C SER A 337 -7.08 0.21 -1.69
N PHE A 338 -6.42 0.67 -0.62
CA PHE A 338 -7.08 0.84 0.68
C PHE A 338 -7.47 2.28 0.97
N ASN A 339 -6.83 3.29 0.38
CA ASN A 339 -6.85 4.69 0.83
C ASN A 339 -6.49 4.87 2.32
N LEU A 340 -5.90 6.01 2.69
CA LEU A 340 -5.46 6.22 4.07
C LEU A 340 -6.62 6.18 5.09
N PRO A 341 -7.80 6.79 4.85
CA PRO A 341 -8.93 6.72 5.78
C PRO A 341 -9.40 5.30 6.08
N THR A 342 -9.62 4.46 5.06
CA THR A 342 -10.11 3.09 5.26
C THR A 342 -9.04 2.22 5.90
N LEU A 343 -7.76 2.45 5.58
CA LEU A 343 -6.66 1.78 6.25
C LEU A 343 -6.65 2.07 7.75
N ILE A 344 -6.76 3.34 8.15
CA ILE A 344 -6.79 3.73 9.56
C ILE A 344 -8.00 3.11 10.28
N GLN A 345 -9.18 3.14 9.66
CA GLN A 345 -10.39 2.50 10.22
C GLN A 345 -10.23 0.97 10.32
N HIS A 346 -9.59 0.34 9.34
CA HIS A 346 -9.31 -1.09 9.37
C HIS A 346 -8.36 -1.45 10.52
N LEU A 347 -7.30 -0.67 10.73
CA LEU A 347 -6.36 -0.87 11.84
C LEU A 347 -7.03 -0.67 13.21
N GLU A 348 -7.95 0.29 13.31
CA GLU A 348 -8.80 0.49 14.49
C GLU A 348 -9.69 -0.74 14.74
N ALA A 349 -10.44 -1.18 13.74
CA ALA A 349 -11.33 -2.34 13.83
C ALA A 349 -10.59 -3.66 14.11
N ALA A 350 -9.38 -3.82 13.58
CA ALA A 350 -8.53 -4.99 13.78
C ALA A 350 -7.78 -4.97 15.13
N ALA A 351 -7.93 -3.92 15.94
CA ALA A 351 -7.17 -3.69 17.16
C ALA A 351 -5.65 -3.78 16.95
N ALA A 352 -5.17 -3.28 15.80
CA ALA A 352 -3.77 -3.39 15.39
C ALA A 352 -2.83 -2.67 16.37
N THR A 353 -1.65 -3.25 16.58
CA THR A 353 -0.59 -2.64 17.40
C THR A 353 0.69 -2.63 16.59
N GLY A 354 1.27 -1.44 16.38
CA GLY A 354 2.45 -1.29 15.55
C GLY A 354 2.65 0.13 15.02
N ILE A 355 3.70 0.30 14.25
CA ILE A 355 4.02 1.54 13.53
C ILE A 355 3.58 1.36 12.08
N LEU A 356 2.58 2.13 11.68
CA LEU A 356 2.19 2.29 10.29
C LEU A 356 3.14 3.28 9.63
N GLU A 357 3.87 2.84 8.62
CA GLU A 357 4.68 3.67 7.74
C GLU A 357 3.95 3.88 6.40
N LEU A 358 3.95 5.13 5.93
CA LEU A 358 3.43 5.52 4.63
C LEU A 358 4.61 5.89 3.74
N LEU A 359 4.79 5.14 2.68
CA LEU A 359 5.91 5.26 1.75
C LEU A 359 5.36 5.77 0.42
N ASN A 360 5.98 6.80 -0.13
CA ASN A 360 5.65 7.23 -1.48
C ASN A 360 6.16 6.22 -2.54
N SER A 361 5.84 6.46 -3.80
CA SER A 361 6.30 5.67 -4.95
C SER A 361 7.83 5.63 -5.11
N ALA A 362 8.56 6.52 -4.44
CA ALA A 362 10.02 6.52 -4.39
C ALA A 362 10.61 5.75 -3.20
N GLU A 363 9.78 5.06 -2.40
CA GLU A 363 10.16 4.36 -1.16
C GLU A 363 10.65 5.28 -0.05
N LEU A 364 10.32 6.57 -0.13
CA LEU A 364 10.63 7.53 0.93
C LEU A 364 9.45 7.60 1.91
N LEU A 365 9.79 7.67 3.20
CA LEU A 365 8.81 7.80 4.27
C LEU A 365 8.17 9.19 4.23
N GLU A 366 6.89 9.25 3.90
CA GLU A 366 6.08 10.48 3.90
C GLU A 366 5.42 10.71 5.26
N GLY A 367 5.04 9.62 5.94
CA GLY A 367 4.41 9.70 7.23
C GLY A 367 4.51 8.42 8.03
N LYS A 368 4.34 8.54 9.34
CA LYS A 368 4.24 7.41 10.26
C LYS A 368 3.14 7.63 11.28
N ALA A 369 2.48 6.55 11.68
CA ALA A 369 1.44 6.55 12.68
C ALA A 369 1.60 5.37 13.65
N THR A 370 1.48 5.61 14.93
CA THR A 370 1.61 4.57 15.96
C THR A 370 0.23 4.16 16.45
N PHE A 371 -0.06 2.87 16.31
CA PHE A 371 -1.28 2.24 16.80
C PHE A 371 -0.99 1.36 18.01
N VAL A 372 -1.85 1.44 19.02
CA VAL A 372 -1.85 0.55 20.19
C VAL A 372 -3.28 0.05 20.39
N ARG A 373 -3.49 -1.26 20.18
CA ARG A 373 -4.82 -1.90 20.28
C ARG A 373 -5.90 -1.19 19.46
N GLY A 374 -5.55 -0.78 18.25
CA GLY A 374 -6.43 -0.05 17.32
C GLY A 374 -6.54 1.45 17.59
N GLN A 375 -6.01 1.95 18.70
CA GLN A 375 -6.03 3.38 19.01
C GLN A 375 -4.81 4.08 18.40
N LEU A 376 -5.04 5.20 17.72
CA LEU A 376 -3.99 6.02 17.15
C LEU A 376 -3.38 6.91 18.23
N PHE A 377 -2.10 6.76 18.56
CA PHE A 377 -1.42 7.56 19.59
C PHE A 377 -0.57 8.67 18.99
N HIS A 378 0.22 8.35 17.97
CA HIS A 378 1.13 9.29 17.35
C HIS A 378 0.91 9.30 15.85
N CYS A 379 1.03 10.47 15.24
CA CYS A 379 1.11 10.64 13.81
C CYS A 379 2.17 11.68 13.51
N GLN A 380 2.98 11.45 12.47
CA GLN A 380 4.02 12.38 12.02
C GLN A 380 4.03 12.39 10.49
N ALA A 381 4.15 13.58 9.93
CA ALA A 381 4.29 13.83 8.49
C ALA A 381 5.29 14.98 8.31
N GLY A 382 6.49 14.69 7.80
CA GLY A 382 7.61 15.63 7.84
C GLY A 382 7.88 16.18 9.25
N LEU A 383 7.71 17.49 9.42
CA LEU A 383 7.88 18.20 10.70
C LEU A 383 6.60 18.24 11.57
N LEU A 384 5.43 17.92 10.99
CA LEU A 384 4.15 17.98 11.68
C LEU A 384 3.97 16.77 12.60
N ARG A 385 3.25 16.95 13.71
CA ARG A 385 2.93 15.88 14.67
C ARG A 385 1.44 15.90 15.06
N GLY A 386 0.93 14.77 15.54
CA GLY A 386 -0.43 14.66 16.08
C GLY A 386 -1.52 14.81 15.01
N LYS A 387 -2.60 15.53 15.33
CA LYS A 387 -3.74 15.74 14.41
C LYS A 387 -3.35 16.48 13.14
N GLU A 388 -2.48 17.47 13.25
CA GLU A 388 -2.02 18.26 12.09
C GLU A 388 -1.26 17.41 11.08
N ALA A 389 -0.43 16.47 11.55
CA ALA A 389 0.23 15.50 10.69
C ALA A 389 -0.78 14.61 9.96
N LEU A 390 -1.81 14.15 10.66
CA LEU A 390 -2.85 13.32 10.05
C LEU A 390 -3.67 14.12 9.02
N TYR A 391 -4.03 15.37 9.31
CA TYR A 391 -4.70 16.23 8.36
C TYR A 391 -3.86 16.47 7.11
N ALA A 392 -2.56 16.78 7.26
CA ALA A 392 -1.68 16.98 6.12
C ALA A 392 -1.57 15.73 5.21
N LEU A 393 -1.51 14.53 5.79
CA LEU A 393 -1.50 13.26 5.04
C LEU A 393 -2.83 12.96 4.33
N LEU A 394 -3.95 13.48 4.85
CA LEU A 394 -5.27 13.34 4.24
C LEU A 394 -5.49 14.38 3.13
N GLU A 395 -5.06 15.62 3.35
CA GLU A 395 -5.12 16.74 2.40
C GLU A 395 -4.24 16.48 1.17
N LYS A 396 -3.06 15.90 1.38
CA LYS A 396 -2.13 15.42 0.34
C LYS A 396 -1.95 13.91 0.45
N PRO A 397 -2.84 13.12 -0.18
CA PRO A 397 -2.76 11.67 -0.13
C PRO A 397 -1.40 11.15 -0.58
N VAL A 398 -0.80 10.27 0.23
CA VAL A 398 0.44 9.60 -0.12
C VAL A 398 0.16 8.56 -1.21
N PHE A 399 0.82 8.73 -2.34
CA PHE A 399 0.77 7.75 -3.44
C PHE A 399 1.96 6.81 -3.33
N GLY A 400 1.67 5.55 -3.00
CA GLY A 400 2.66 4.50 -2.83
C GLY A 400 2.11 3.37 -1.98
N ARG A 401 2.90 2.86 -1.04
CA ARG A 401 2.55 1.71 -0.21
C ARG A 401 2.55 2.06 1.27
N PHE A 402 1.91 1.20 2.05
CA PHE A 402 1.97 1.26 3.50
C PHE A 402 2.60 -0.01 4.05
N ARG A 403 3.21 0.10 5.23
CA ARG A 403 3.72 -1.03 6.01
C ARG A 403 3.32 -0.86 7.45
N LEU A 404 2.76 -1.90 8.06
CA LEU A 404 2.57 -1.97 9.50
C LEU A 404 3.69 -2.81 10.08
N ILE A 405 4.50 -2.21 10.93
CA ILE A 405 5.60 -2.85 11.62
C ILE A 405 5.17 -3.16 13.06
N GLY A 406 5.25 -4.43 13.43
CA GLY A 406 4.97 -4.94 14.75
C GLY A 406 6.13 -4.66 15.69
N ALA A 407 5.83 -3.97 16.79
CA ALA A 407 6.79 -3.76 17.86
C ALA A 407 6.86 -5.02 18.73
N ALA A 408 7.93 -5.80 18.59
CA ALA A 408 8.25 -6.83 19.56
C ALA A 408 8.68 -6.15 20.88
N ALA A 409 7.83 -6.29 21.91
CA ALA A 409 8.15 -6.00 23.31
C ALA A 409 8.68 -4.59 23.64
N ASN A 410 7.80 -3.59 23.65
CA ASN A 410 7.68 -2.60 24.74
C ASN A 410 6.55 -1.60 24.43
N GLU A 411 5.35 -1.84 25.00
CA GLU A 411 4.24 -0.86 24.98
C GLU A 411 4.69 0.51 25.57
N GLN A 412 5.71 0.52 26.43
CA GLN A 412 6.32 1.73 27.02
C GLN A 412 7.14 2.58 26.03
N VAL A 413 7.71 2.00 24.97
CA VAL A 413 8.51 2.75 23.96
C VAL A 413 7.61 3.36 22.88
N LEU A 414 6.48 2.72 22.58
CA LEU A 414 5.44 3.27 21.68
C LEU A 414 4.66 4.45 22.28
N SER A 415 4.84 4.69 23.58
CA SER A 415 4.16 5.73 24.35
C SER A 415 4.88 7.08 24.37
N SER A 416 6.12 7.20 23.87
CA SER A 416 6.82 8.50 23.83
C SER A 416 8.03 8.56 22.87
N PRO A 417 7.93 9.32 21.78
CA PRO A 417 9.02 10.14 21.28
C PRO A 417 8.82 11.58 21.79
N GLU A 418 9.61 11.98 22.80
CA GLU A 418 9.80 13.35 23.31
C GLU A 418 8.57 14.29 23.33
N GLY A 419 7.97 14.42 24.51
CA GLY A 419 7.36 15.68 24.95
C GLY A 419 5.87 15.90 24.68
N GLN A 420 4.99 15.02 25.18
CA GLN A 420 3.71 15.30 25.87
C GLN A 420 2.79 14.06 25.81
N PRO A 421 2.08 13.69 26.89
CA PRO A 421 1.12 12.58 26.85
C PRO A 421 -0.21 13.08 26.29
N ALA A 422 -0.37 13.08 24.97
CA ALA A 422 -1.70 13.16 24.39
C ALA A 422 -2.32 11.76 24.44
N GLY A 423 -3.48 11.63 25.09
CA GLY A 423 -4.29 10.41 25.00
C GLY A 423 -4.59 10.04 23.53
N PRO A 424 -5.16 8.85 23.29
CA PRO A 424 -5.42 8.37 21.94
C PRO A 424 -6.20 9.40 21.12
N LEU A 425 -5.74 9.63 19.89
CA LEU A 425 -6.39 10.49 18.92
C LEU A 425 -7.75 9.88 18.53
N PRO A 426 -8.85 10.64 18.62
CA PRO A 426 -10.17 10.13 18.25
C PRO A 426 -10.22 9.95 16.72
N VAL A 427 -10.12 8.71 16.25
CA VAL A 427 -9.96 8.36 14.84
C VAL A 427 -11.11 8.90 14.00
N VAL A 428 -12.37 8.53 14.31
CA VAL A 428 -13.53 8.90 13.49
C VAL A 428 -13.73 10.42 13.37
N PRO A 429 -13.78 11.22 14.45
CA PRO A 429 -13.91 12.68 14.33
C PRO A 429 -12.75 13.33 13.56
N THR A 430 -11.53 12.82 13.75
CA THR A 430 -10.34 13.37 13.07
C THR A 430 -10.36 13.03 11.58
N LEU A 431 -10.81 11.83 11.20
CA LEU A 431 -10.98 11.47 9.79
C LEU A 431 -12.07 12.30 9.11
N LEU A 432 -13.21 12.53 9.76
CA LEU A 432 -14.29 13.35 9.20
C LEU A 432 -13.85 14.79 8.94
N GLU A 433 -13.18 15.42 9.91
CA GLU A 433 -12.62 16.76 9.72
C GLU A 433 -11.53 16.78 8.64
N GLY A 434 -10.66 15.76 8.61
CA GLY A 434 -9.63 15.65 7.57
C GLY A 434 -10.19 15.49 6.16
N MET A 435 -11.33 14.79 6.00
CA MET A 435 -12.00 14.65 4.69
C MET A 435 -12.71 15.94 4.26
N LYS A 436 -13.34 16.65 5.20
CA LYS A 436 -13.85 18.00 4.92
C LYS A 436 -12.72 18.92 4.46
N ARG A 437 -11.58 18.92 5.16
CA ARG A 437 -10.40 19.72 4.80
C ARG A 437 -9.81 19.31 3.46
N TYR A 438 -9.78 18.01 3.13
CA TYR A 438 -9.37 17.53 1.82
C TYR A 438 -10.22 18.13 0.70
N ASP A 439 -11.55 18.07 0.82
CA ASP A 439 -12.47 18.61 -0.19
C ASP A 439 -12.28 20.12 -0.38
N GLU A 440 -12.23 20.87 0.72
CA GLU A 440 -11.97 22.31 0.69
C GLU A 440 -10.57 22.62 0.14
N TYR A 441 -9.54 21.86 0.51
CA TYR A 441 -8.18 22.03 0.01
C TYR A 441 -8.12 21.82 -1.51
N GLN A 442 -8.79 20.81 -2.07
CA GLN A 442 -8.84 20.63 -3.52
C GLN A 442 -9.51 21.81 -4.21
N GLN A 443 -10.59 22.37 -3.65
CA GLN A 443 -11.23 23.58 -4.18
C GLN A 443 -10.29 24.80 -4.14
N LEU A 444 -9.57 24.98 -3.03
CA LEU A 444 -8.60 26.06 -2.85
C LEU A 444 -7.41 25.93 -3.81
N ARG A 445 -6.97 24.71 -4.12
CA ARG A 445 -5.93 24.45 -5.13
C ARG A 445 -6.36 24.77 -6.55
N LEU A 446 -7.65 24.69 -6.86
CA LEU A 446 -8.18 25.13 -8.16
C LEU A 446 -8.13 26.66 -8.27
N LEU A 447 -8.37 27.37 -7.18
CA LEU A 447 -8.34 28.83 -7.14
C LEU A 447 -6.90 29.38 -7.09
N VAL A 448 -6.02 28.72 -6.34
CA VAL A 448 -4.60 29.06 -6.25
C VAL A 448 -3.82 27.80 -6.62
N PRO A 449 -3.42 27.59 -7.89
CA PRO A 449 -2.61 26.44 -8.30
C PRO A 449 -1.19 26.40 -7.69
N ASP A 450 -0.55 25.22 -7.67
CA ASP A 450 0.72 24.98 -6.95
C ASP A 450 1.87 25.91 -7.39
N ASP A 451 1.97 26.14 -8.70
CA ASP A 451 3.03 26.93 -9.32
C ASP A 451 2.69 28.43 -9.39
N THR A 452 1.56 28.84 -8.82
CA THR A 452 1.11 30.23 -8.88
C THR A 452 2.03 31.10 -8.03
N VAL A 453 2.67 32.07 -8.67
CA VAL A 453 3.36 33.15 -7.98
C VAL A 453 2.35 34.27 -7.76
N LEU A 454 2.10 34.58 -6.48
CA LEU A 454 1.23 35.66 -6.06
C LEU A 454 2.08 36.88 -5.72
N THR A 455 1.58 38.07 -6.04
CA THR A 455 2.23 39.34 -5.67
C THR A 455 1.28 40.25 -4.91
N PRO A 456 1.76 40.97 -3.89
CA PRO A 456 0.99 41.98 -3.19
C PRO A 456 0.50 43.09 -4.13
N THR A 457 -0.73 43.56 -3.91
CA THR A 457 -1.31 44.71 -4.63
C THR A 457 -1.06 46.04 -3.92
N GLY A 458 -0.55 46.02 -2.69
CA GLY A 458 -0.31 47.20 -1.84
C GLY A 458 -1.30 47.32 -0.68
N GLU A 459 -2.35 46.50 -0.66
CA GLU A 459 -3.30 46.40 0.44
C GLU A 459 -2.75 45.53 1.58
N ARG A 460 -3.30 45.70 2.79
CA ARG A 460 -2.84 44.96 3.98
C ARG A 460 -3.52 43.59 4.05
N PRO A 461 -2.78 42.52 4.40
CA PRO A 461 -3.38 41.19 4.56
C PRO A 461 -4.36 41.14 5.72
N GLY A 462 -5.61 40.75 5.42
CA GLY A 462 -6.64 40.40 6.40
C GLY A 462 -6.51 38.95 6.90
N ARG A 463 -7.51 38.46 7.63
CA ARG A 463 -7.57 37.08 8.12
C ARG A 463 -8.96 36.49 7.85
N PRO A 464 -9.06 35.23 7.40
CA PRO A 464 -10.35 34.55 7.27
C PRO A 464 -10.96 34.24 8.64
N GLU A 465 -12.28 34.01 8.68
CA GLU A 465 -13.01 33.68 9.91
C GLU A 465 -12.45 32.43 10.59
N GLY A 466 -12.16 32.51 11.90
CA GLY A 466 -11.58 31.41 12.67
C GLY A 466 -10.06 31.26 12.57
N GLU A 467 -9.35 32.21 11.94
CA GLU A 467 -7.89 32.30 11.98
C GLU A 467 -7.43 33.41 12.96
N ASP A 468 -7.04 32.98 14.16
CA ASP A 468 -6.63 33.89 15.25
C ASP A 468 -5.11 34.06 15.35
N ASP A 469 -4.32 33.21 14.68
CA ASP A 469 -2.87 33.19 14.80
C ASP A 469 -2.21 34.27 13.93
N SER A 470 -1.94 35.41 14.56
CA SER A 470 -1.28 36.53 13.90
C SER A 470 0.15 36.25 13.42
N GLU A 471 0.83 35.28 14.02
CA GLU A 471 2.21 34.94 13.66
C GLU A 471 2.24 34.11 12.39
N PHE A 472 1.38 33.09 12.31
CA PHE A 472 1.16 32.30 11.11
C PHE A 472 0.83 33.20 9.91
N VAL A 473 -0.13 34.11 10.05
CA VAL A 473 -0.54 35.04 8.98
C VAL A 473 0.64 35.88 8.48
N ARG A 474 1.46 36.40 9.41
CA ARG A 474 2.66 37.18 9.09
C ARG A 474 3.73 36.33 8.40
N GLN A 475 3.90 35.07 8.81
CA GLN A 475 4.85 34.15 8.21
C GLN A 475 4.46 33.82 6.76
N VAL A 476 3.20 33.47 6.50
CA VAL A 476 2.72 33.21 5.13
C VAL A 476 2.86 34.45 4.25
N TRP A 477 2.52 35.63 4.77
CA TRP A 477 2.68 36.88 4.04
C TRP A 477 4.14 37.15 3.64
N ALA A 478 5.09 36.92 4.55
CA ALA A 478 6.51 37.11 4.26
C ALA A 478 7.00 36.20 3.12
N GLU A 479 6.55 34.94 3.08
CA GLU A 479 6.92 33.99 2.04
C GLU A 479 6.36 34.37 0.67
N VAL A 480 5.11 34.85 0.62
CA VAL A 480 4.49 35.36 -0.61
C VAL A 480 5.21 36.60 -1.12
N VAL A 481 5.56 37.54 -0.23
CA VAL A 481 6.34 38.74 -0.58
C VAL A 481 7.73 38.37 -1.14
N PHE A 482 8.32 37.29 -0.64
CA PHE A 482 9.58 36.75 -1.16
C PHE A 482 9.44 36.10 -2.56
N GLY A 483 8.22 36.04 -3.10
CA GLY A 483 7.92 35.50 -4.42
C GLY A 483 7.82 33.97 -4.44
N LYS A 484 7.62 33.32 -3.29
CA LYS A 484 7.40 31.87 -3.25
C LYS A 484 6.07 31.51 -3.88
N THR A 485 6.03 30.36 -4.55
CA THR A 485 4.77 29.78 -5.03
C THR A 485 3.94 29.23 -3.87
N ALA A 486 2.66 28.94 -4.12
CA ALA A 486 1.78 28.35 -3.12
C ALA A 486 2.35 27.02 -2.56
N ALA A 487 2.87 26.14 -3.42
CA ALA A 487 3.51 24.90 -2.99
C ALA A 487 4.79 25.11 -2.17
N GLN A 488 5.57 26.15 -2.49
CA GLN A 488 6.77 26.49 -1.71
C GLN A 488 6.44 27.04 -0.32
N CYS A 489 5.35 27.79 -0.19
CA CYS A 489 4.86 28.25 1.12
C CYS A 489 4.43 27.06 1.99
N GLU A 490 3.70 26.10 1.40
CA GLU A 490 3.29 24.86 2.07
C GLU A 490 4.49 24.01 2.54
N ALA A 491 5.60 24.03 1.81
CA ALA A 491 6.80 23.28 2.17
C ALA A 491 7.66 23.97 3.24
N SER A 492 7.62 25.30 3.36
CA SER A 492 8.50 26.05 4.28
C SER A 492 7.88 26.39 5.63
N ILE A 493 6.56 26.30 5.77
CA ILE A 493 5.84 26.66 7.00
C ILE A 493 5.36 25.38 7.69
N ALA A 494 5.68 25.22 8.97
CA ALA A 494 5.34 24.03 9.75
C ALA A 494 3.87 24.03 10.20
N THR A 495 2.93 23.99 9.26
CA THR A 495 1.49 23.78 9.50
C THR A 495 0.86 22.97 8.36
N ASP A 496 -0.43 22.63 8.48
CA ASP A 496 -1.13 21.86 7.45
C ASP A 496 -1.31 22.65 6.13
N PRO A 497 -1.20 22.00 4.95
CA PRO A 497 -1.36 22.64 3.65
C PRO A 497 -2.70 23.37 3.47
N TYR A 498 -3.79 22.81 3.98
CA TYR A 498 -5.13 23.42 3.91
C TYR A 498 -5.15 24.83 4.49
N ARG A 499 -4.62 25.02 5.70
CA ARG A 499 -4.60 26.31 6.39
C ARG A 499 -3.86 27.38 5.59
N ILE A 500 -2.72 27.03 5.00
CA ILE A 500 -1.94 27.94 4.13
C ILE A 500 -2.75 28.28 2.88
N ARG A 501 -3.30 27.27 2.19
CA ARG A 501 -4.03 27.48 0.93
C ARG A 501 -5.29 28.30 1.12
N ARG A 502 -5.98 28.12 2.25
CA ARG A 502 -7.15 28.91 2.66
C ARG A 502 -6.80 30.38 2.82
N LEU A 503 -5.66 30.70 3.44
CA LEU A 503 -5.20 32.07 3.62
C LEU A 503 -4.81 32.74 2.29
N LEU A 504 -4.09 32.01 1.43
CA LEU A 504 -3.72 32.50 0.09
C LEU A 504 -4.96 32.78 -0.78
N ALA A 505 -5.92 31.86 -0.79
CA ALA A 505 -7.18 32.00 -1.49
C ALA A 505 -8.01 33.18 -0.96
N TYR A 506 -8.07 33.36 0.37
CA TYR A 506 -8.74 34.51 0.99
C TYR A 506 -8.13 35.82 0.49
N TRP A 507 -6.81 35.98 0.54
CA TRP A 507 -6.15 37.21 0.07
C TRP A 507 -6.25 37.43 -1.44
N LEU A 508 -6.30 36.36 -2.24
CA LEU A 508 -6.55 36.48 -3.67
C LEU A 508 -7.99 36.95 -3.95
N ALA A 509 -8.97 36.41 -3.23
CA ALA A 509 -10.37 36.79 -3.36
C ALA A 509 -10.65 38.22 -2.88
N ASP A 510 -9.95 38.66 -1.82
CA ASP A 510 -10.05 40.00 -1.23
C ASP A 510 -9.24 41.05 -2.02
N GLY A 511 -8.54 40.66 -3.10
CA GLY A 511 -7.77 41.57 -3.96
C GLY A 511 -6.43 42.03 -3.36
N VAL A 512 -6.05 41.53 -2.19
CA VAL A 512 -4.77 41.80 -1.53
C VAL A 512 -3.59 41.17 -2.28
N LEU A 513 -3.82 40.01 -2.89
CA LEU A 513 -2.89 39.32 -3.77
C LEU A 513 -3.43 39.28 -5.20
N ARG A 514 -2.50 39.23 -6.17
CA ARG A 514 -2.81 38.96 -7.57
C ARG A 514 -1.81 38.00 -8.19
N GLU A 515 -2.25 37.27 -9.20
CA GLU A 515 -1.38 36.38 -9.97
C GLU A 515 -0.39 37.17 -10.84
N VAL A 516 0.85 36.69 -10.90
CA VAL A 516 1.83 37.19 -11.86
C VAL A 516 1.54 36.58 -13.22
N SER A 517 0.86 37.33 -14.09
CA SER A 517 0.61 36.89 -15.47
C SER A 517 1.93 36.59 -16.20
N SER A 518 2.01 35.42 -16.85
CA SER A 518 3.18 34.90 -17.57
C SER A 518 3.72 35.78 -18.70
N ALA A 519 3.08 36.92 -18.99
CA ALA A 519 3.56 37.94 -19.92
C ALA A 519 4.69 38.83 -19.35
N ASN A 520 4.95 38.80 -18.03
CA ASN A 520 5.87 39.75 -17.37
C ASN A 520 7.08 39.12 -16.67
N ILE A 521 7.50 37.91 -17.05
CA ILE A 521 8.77 37.33 -16.58
C ILE A 521 9.92 38.12 -17.22
N ARG A 522 10.30 39.25 -16.60
CA ARG A 522 11.60 39.87 -16.82
C ARG A 522 12.65 38.85 -16.37
N ARG A 523 13.31 38.22 -17.35
CA ARG A 523 14.56 37.49 -17.12
C ARG A 523 15.50 38.39 -16.31
N PRO A 524 16.21 37.87 -15.29
CA PRO A 524 17.33 38.58 -14.70
C PRO A 524 18.28 38.97 -15.83
N GLN A 525 18.59 40.26 -15.94
CA GLN A 525 19.59 40.73 -16.89
C GLN A 525 20.90 39.98 -16.60
N ALA A 526 21.33 39.17 -17.56
CA ALA A 526 22.69 38.67 -17.57
C ALA A 526 23.63 39.89 -17.51
N GLU A 527 24.51 39.90 -16.52
CA GLU A 527 25.56 40.88 -16.38
C GLU A 527 26.30 41.05 -17.72
N LYS A 528 26.41 42.31 -18.15
CA LYS A 528 27.21 42.67 -19.32
C LYS A 528 28.64 42.15 -19.11
N PRO A 529 29.23 41.42 -20.06
CA PRO A 529 30.66 41.16 -20.01
C PRO A 529 31.40 42.49 -20.20
N ALA A 530 32.36 42.74 -19.32
CA ALA A 530 33.26 43.88 -19.40
C ALA A 530 33.99 43.86 -20.75
N THR A 531 33.76 44.90 -21.55
CA THR A 531 34.60 45.26 -22.69
C THR A 531 36.01 45.56 -22.19
N ASP A 532 36.91 44.60 -22.33
CA ASP A 532 38.34 44.80 -22.14
C ASP A 532 38.89 45.49 -23.39
N ALA A 533 39.13 46.79 -23.27
CA ALA A 533 39.75 47.61 -24.29
C ALA A 533 41.26 47.34 -24.30
N ARG A 534 41.72 46.50 -25.22
CA ARG A 534 43.12 46.52 -25.67
C ARG A 534 43.20 47.03 -27.10
N LYS A 535 43.60 48.29 -27.24
CA LYS A 535 44.35 48.78 -28.39
C LYS A 535 45.61 49.49 -27.89
N THR A 536 46.73 48.88 -28.27
CA THR A 536 47.99 49.51 -28.71
C THR A 536 48.71 50.45 -27.76
N GLU A 537 49.83 49.99 -27.21
CA GLU A 537 51.18 50.38 -27.65
C GLU A 537 52.18 49.23 -27.40
#